data_AF-A0AAJ2GT34-F1
#
_entry.id   AF-A0AAJ2GT34-F1
#
_cell.length_a   1.000
_cell.length_b   1.000
_cell.length_c   1.000
_cell.angle_alpha   90.00
_cell.angle_beta   90.00
_cell.angle_gamma   90.00
#
_symmetry.space_group_name_H-M   'P 1'
#
loop_
_entity.id
_entity.type
_entity.pdbx_description
1 polymer ?
#
loop_
_entity_poly.entity_id
_entity_poly.type
_entity_poly.pdbx_seq_one_letter_code
_entity_poly.pdbx_strand_id
1 'polypeptide(L)' 'MHDVAEATIPPKSDEELKELVSLARLVAYARENAKDLNAEFSAYCLDLALGALLQDLDRSGVSISHESVQDGNLLGTRH' A
#
# COMPACT_ATOMS: atom_id res chain seq x y z
N MET A 1 -16.20 32.41 -20.14
CA MET A 1 -15.77 31.03 -19.85
C MET A 1 -14.91 31.08 -18.60
N HIS A 2 -15.37 30.50 -17.48
CA HIS A 2 -14.53 30.42 -16.27
C HIS A 2 -13.66 29.17 -16.36
N ASP A 3 -12.38 29.42 -16.12
CA ASP A 3 -11.23 28.54 -16.15
C ASP A 3 -11.42 27.34 -15.22
N VAL A 4 -11.14 26.14 -15.73
CA VAL A 4 -11.21 24.87 -15.00
C VAL A 4 -10.07 24.89 -13.99
N ALA A 5 -10.40 25.09 -12.71
CA ALA A 5 -9.45 24.95 -11.61
C ALA A 5 -8.92 23.50 -11.57
N GLU A 6 -7.75 23.30 -12.16
CA GLU A 6 -6.94 22.10 -12.02
C GLU A 6 -6.57 21.97 -10.54
N ALA A 7 -7.30 21.08 -9.84
CA ALA A 7 -7.03 20.74 -8.45
C ALA A 7 -5.68 20.02 -8.37
N THR A 8 -4.60 20.79 -8.33
CA THR A 8 -3.27 20.32 -7.97
C THR A 8 -3.34 19.87 -6.52
N ILE A 9 -3.54 18.57 -6.32
CA ILE A 9 -3.44 17.92 -5.02
C ILE A 9 -1.97 18.06 -4.59
N PRO A 10 -1.67 18.71 -3.45
CA PRO A 10 -0.30 18.79 -2.98
C PRO A 10 0.25 17.36 -2.78
N PRO A 11 1.53 17.10 -3.09
CA PRO A 11 2.14 15.81 -2.84
C PRO A 11 2.01 15.47 -1.35
N LYS A 12 1.56 14.25 -1.03
CA LYS A 12 1.46 13.79 0.35
C LYS A 12 2.84 13.82 1.01
N SER A 13 2.89 14.23 2.27
CA SER A 13 4.12 14.19 3.06
C SER A 13 4.54 12.75 3.37
N ASP A 14 5.83 12.55 3.66
CA ASP A 14 6.37 11.23 4.04
C ASP A 14 5.67 10.62 5.27
N GLU A 15 5.18 11.46 6.19
CA GLU A 15 4.44 10.99 7.36
C GLU A 15 3.06 10.47 6.97
N GLU A 16 2.32 11.21 6.14
CA GLU A 16 1.03 10.76 5.60
C GLU A 16 1.19 9.46 4.81
N LEU A 17 2.28 9.31 4.06
CA LEU A 17 2.58 8.07 3.34
C LEU A 17 2.80 6.89 4.31
N LYS A 18 3.56 7.09 5.39
CA LYS A 18 3.78 6.06 6.41
C LYS A 18 2.49 5.69 7.13
N GLU A 19 1.66 6.67 7.46
CA GLU A 19 0.35 6.43 8.06
C GLU A 19 -0.55 5.62 7.12
N LEU A 20 -0.54 5.94 5.83
CA LEU A 20 -1.36 5.25 4.83
C LEU A 20 -0.88 3.81 4.58
N VAL A 21 0.44 3.57 4.57
CA VAL A 21 1.02 2.21 4.57
C VAL A 21 0.64 1.45 5.85
N SER A 22 0.71 2.11 7.00
CA SER A 22 0.37 1.51 8.30
C SER A 22 -1.11 1.13 8.35
N LEU A 23 -1.98 1.98 7.83
CA LEU A 23 -3.41 1.73 7.72
C LEU A 23 -3.70 0.57 6.76
N ALA A 24 -3.05 0.53 5.59
CA ALA A 24 -3.20 -0.59 4.65
C ALA A 24 -2.81 -1.94 5.28
N ARG A 25 -1.70 -1.97 6.03
CA ARG A 25 -1.29 -3.16 6.79
C ARG A 25 -2.31 -3.57 7.84
N LEU A 26 -2.86 -2.61 8.58
CA LEU A 26 -3.90 -2.88 9.58
C LEU A 26 -5.18 -3.45 8.94
N VAL A 27 -5.63 -2.88 7.82
CA VAL A 27 -6.82 -3.37 7.11
C VAL A 27 -6.58 -4.77 6.55
N ALA A 28 -5.40 -5.06 6.01
CA ALA A 28 -5.05 -6.40 5.53
C ALA A 28 -5.07 -7.44 6.67
N TYR A 29 -4.55 -7.07 7.85
CA TYR A 29 -4.62 -7.93 9.04
C TYR A 29 -6.07 -8.14 9.50
N ALA A 30 -6.86 -7.08 9.60
CA ALA A 30 -8.28 -7.16 9.98
C ALA A 30 -9.08 -8.02 9.01
N ARG A 31 -8.79 -7.94 7.71
CA ARG A 31 -9.41 -8.79 6.68
C ARG A 31 -9.12 -10.25 6.94
N GLU A 32 -7.87 -10.61 7.23
CA GLU A 32 -7.50 -12.01 7.48
C GLU A 32 -8.22 -12.53 8.73
N ASN A 33 -8.25 -11.73 9.80
CA ASN A 33 -9.01 -12.07 11.00
C ASN A 33 -10.52 -12.24 10.71
N ALA A 34 -11.09 -11.40 9.84
CA ALA A 34 -12.49 -11.53 9.45
C ALA A 34 -12.76 -12.82 8.67
N LYS A 35 -11.82 -13.27 7.83
CA LYS A 35 -11.91 -14.56 7.15
C LYS A 35 -11.82 -15.72 8.14
N ASP A 36 -10.86 -15.67 9.08
CA ASP A 36 -10.69 -16.68 10.13
C ASP A 36 -11.92 -16.81 11.04
N LEU A 37 -12.64 -15.70 11.25
CA LEU A 37 -13.88 -15.65 12.03
C LEU A 37 -15.14 -15.97 11.21
N ASN A 38 -15.01 -16.38 9.95
CA ASN A 38 -16.13 -16.63 9.05
C ASN A 38 -17.06 -15.41 8.84
N ALA A 39 -16.54 -14.19 9.03
CA ALA A 39 -17.24 -12.93 8.84
C ALA A 39 -17.10 -12.44 7.38
N GLU A 40 -17.65 -13.21 6.44
CA GLU A 40 -17.44 -13.02 4.99
C GLU A 40 -17.81 -11.61 4.49
N PHE A 41 -18.92 -11.05 4.97
CA PHE A 41 -19.32 -9.70 4.59
C PHE A 41 -18.32 -8.64 5.09
N SER A 42 -17.84 -8.78 6.33
CA SER A 42 -16.82 -7.89 6.88
C SER A 42 -15.49 -8.03 6.12
N ALA A 43 -15.07 -9.24 5.79
CA ALA A 43 -13.88 -9.49 4.97
C ALA A 43 -14.00 -8.81 3.60
N TYR A 44 -15.16 -8.90 2.94
CA TYR A 44 -15.43 -8.23 1.68
C TYR A 44 -15.33 -6.70 1.79
N CYS A 45 -15.95 -6.08 2.81
CA CYS A 45 -15.82 -4.65 3.04
C CYS A 45 -14.36 -4.22 3.26
N LEU A 46 -13.58 -5.04 3.98
CA LEU A 46 -12.16 -4.78 4.23
C LEU A 46 -11.31 -4.94 2.95
N ASP A 47 -11.65 -5.88 2.05
CA ASP A 47 -11.01 -5.97 0.73
C ASP A 47 -11.25 -4.71 -0.11
N LEU A 48 -12.47 -4.17 -0.12
CA LEU A 48 -12.77 -2.91 -0.80
C LEU A 48 -11.97 -1.73 -0.21
N ALA A 49 -11.92 -1.63 1.12
CA ALA A 49 -11.16 -0.59 1.80
C ALA A 49 -9.65 -0.70 1.50
N LEU A 50 -9.11 -1.92 1.50
CA LEU A 50 -7.71 -2.16 1.16
C LEU A 50 -7.41 -1.77 -0.29
N GLY A 51 -8.30 -2.10 -1.22
CA GLY A 51 -8.18 -1.72 -2.63
C GLY A 51 -8.16 -0.20 -2.84
N ALA A 52 -8.93 0.56 -2.07
CA ALA A 52 -8.90 2.02 -2.10
C ALA A 52 -7.59 2.58 -1.53
N LEU A 53 -7.10 2.02 -0.42
CA LEU A 53 -5.82 2.44 0.18
C LEU A 53 -4.63 2.18 -0.73
N LEU A 54 -4.60 1.04 -1.43
CA LEU A 54 -3.53 0.73 -2.40
C LEU A 54 -3.54 1.71 -3.59
N GLN A 55 -4.72 2.05 -4.11
CA GLN A 55 -4.84 3.08 -5.15
C GLN A 55 -4.36 4.45 -4.68
N ASP A 56 -4.63 4.80 -3.42
CA ASP A 56 -4.14 6.05 -2.83
C ASP A 56 -2.61 6.05 -2.66
N LEU A 57 -1.98 4.92 -2.33
CA LEU A 57 -0.51 4.80 -2.31
C LEU A 57 0.08 5.01 -3.70
N ASP A 58 -0.47 4.33 -4.71
CA ASP A 58 -0.01 4.44 -6.10
C ASP A 58 -0.12 5.89 -6.61
N ARG A 59 -1.23 6.57 -6.28
CA ARG A 59 -1.45 7.98 -6.64
C ARG A 59 -0.52 8.95 -5.90
N SER A 60 -0.01 8.56 -4.73
CA SER A 60 0.85 9.43 -3.92
C SER A 60 2.31 9.41 -4.36
N GLY A 61 2.64 8.74 -5.48
CA GLY A 61 3.99 8.72 -6.03
C GLY A 61 4.95 7.80 -5.28
N VAL A 62 4.44 6.95 -4.39
CA VAL A 62 5.22 5.85 -3.82
C VAL A 62 5.46 4.85 -4.93
N SER A 63 6.61 4.96 -5.61
CA SER A 63 7.23 3.79 -6.20
C SER A 63 7.56 2.87 -5.04
N ILE A 64 6.70 1.88 -4.81
CA ILE A 64 7.06 0.73 -4.00
C ILE A 64 8.14 0.03 -4.82
N SER A 65 9.38 0.52 -4.72
CA SER A 65 10.54 -0.16 -5.24
C SER A 65 10.51 -1.50 -4.55
N HIS A 66 10.11 -2.52 -5.30
CA HIS A 66 10.25 -3.90 -4.91
C HIS A 66 11.75 -4.09 -4.72
N GLU A 67 12.23 -3.89 -3.50
CA GLU A 67 13.59 -4.23 -3.09
C GLU A 67 13.69 -5.74 -3.23
N SER A 68 13.99 -6.15 -4.45
CA SER A 68 14.48 -7.46 -4.79
C SER A 68 15.71 -7.66 -3.93
N VAL A 69 15.55 -8.39 -2.83
CA VAL A 69 16.64 -8.98 -2.07
C VAL A 69 17.40 -9.91 -3.04
N GLN A 70 18.33 -9.34 -3.79
CA GLN A 70 19.36 -10.03 -4.57
C GLN A 70 20.69 -9.75 -3.88
N ASP A 71 20.90 -10.41 -2.75
CA ASP A 71 22.23 -10.59 -2.19
C ASP A 71 22.39 -12.05 -1.78
N GLY A 72 22.86 -12.83 -2.75
CA GLY A 72 23.11 -14.26 -2.61
C GLY A 72 24.10 -14.81 -3.63
N ASN A 73 24.92 -13.96 -4.27
CA ASN A 73 26.08 -14.42 -5.04
C ASN A 73 27.32 -14.39 -4.14
N LEU A 74 27.43 -15.37 -3.24
CA LEU A 74 28.71 -15.73 -2.65
C LEU A 74 29.53 -16.46 -3.73
N LEU A 75 30.26 -15.65 -4.49
CA LEU A 75 31.32 -16.06 -5.39
C LEU A 75 32.37 -16.83 -4.59
N GLY A 76 32.31 -18.16 -4.66
CA GLY A 76 33.32 -19.07 -4.14
C GLY A 76 34.61 -18.97 -4.96
N THR A 77 35.38 -17.90 -4.76
CA THR A 77 36.81 -17.91 -5.03
C THR A 77 37.53 -18.42 -3.81
N ARG A 78 38.19 -19.59 -3.90
CA ARG A 78 39.47 -19.85 -3.23
C ARG A 78 40.03 -21.22 -3.61
N HIS A 79 41.07 -21.12 -4.45
CA HIS A 79 42.40 -21.70 -4.32
C HIS A 79 42.63 -23.21 -4.43
#